data_AF-A0A0V7ZD35-F1
#
_entry.id   AF-A0A0V7ZD35-F1
#
_cell.length_a   1.000
_cell.length_b   1.000
_cell.length_c   1.000
_cell.angle_alpha   90.00
_cell.angle_beta   90.00
_cell.angle_gamma   90.00
#
_symmetry.space_group_name_H-M   'P 1'
#
loop_
_entity.id
_entity.type
_entity.pdbx_description
1 polymer ?
#
loop_
_entity_poly.entity_id
_entity_poly.type
_entity_poly.pdbx_seq_one_letter_code
_entity_poly.pdbx_strand_id
1 'polypeptide(L)'
;MMNKTLRNILVGTGIAAVGAIGTKAAVDYFQNRGKEEVIDESEGDAEATSPEEVAYATVEESSVQEFLDVSFGDAGRYVPNRPPKIFDYQGEQYMVIWAYDNEQEKNQMLAFKYTDAGRKMIASVGYTGEKTDYNLNLEDTPFAIDVNGNKLQSGQSETEGSEDVDFVLAA
;
A
#
# COMPACT_ATOMS: atom_id res chain seq x y z
N MET A 1 15.20 -11.20 -13.77
CA MET A 1 14.18 -11.74 -14.70
C MET A 1 13.08 -10.70 -14.70
N MET A 2 13.02 -9.93 -15.77
CA MET A 2 12.15 -8.76 -16.02
C MET A 2 11.05 -8.51 -14.98
N ASN A 3 11.15 -7.36 -14.29
CA ASN A 3 10.12 -6.73 -13.45
C ASN A 3 8.87 -6.26 -14.24
N LYS A 4 8.49 -7.04 -15.25
CA LYS A 4 7.29 -6.87 -16.08
C LYS A 4 6.01 -7.02 -15.25
N THR A 5 6.09 -7.76 -14.14
CA THR A 5 4.92 -8.03 -13.31
C THR A 5 4.35 -6.72 -12.77
N LEU A 6 5.17 -5.80 -12.26
CA LEU A 6 4.67 -4.52 -11.72
C LEU A 6 4.01 -3.67 -12.82
N ARG A 7 4.65 -3.52 -13.98
CA ARG A 7 4.06 -2.77 -15.11
C ARG A 7 2.76 -3.38 -15.59
N ASN A 8 2.70 -4.70 -15.75
CA ASN A 8 1.49 -5.38 -16.21
C ASN A 8 0.31 -5.16 -15.26
N ILE A 9 0.59 -5.14 -13.95
CA ILE A 9 -0.42 -4.85 -12.94
C ILE A 9 -0.85 -3.39 -13.00
N LEU A 10 0.07 -2.43 -13.03
CA LEU A 10 -0.29 -1.00 -13.11
C LEU A 10 -1.24 -0.74 -14.30
N VAL A 11 -0.91 -1.29 -15.46
CA VAL A 11 -1.77 -1.20 -16.65
C VAL A 11 -3.11 -1.92 -16.45
N GLY A 12 -3.11 -3.14 -15.87
CA GLY A 12 -4.34 -3.91 -15.61
C GLY A 12 -5.23 -3.35 -14.51
N THR A 13 -4.72 -2.40 -13.73
CA THR A 13 -5.39 -1.83 -12.55
C THR A 13 -5.99 -0.47 -12.78
N GLY A 14 -5.77 0.11 -13.97
CA GLY A 14 -6.12 1.49 -14.26
C GLY A 14 -5.27 2.51 -13.48
N ILE A 15 -4.18 2.08 -12.84
CA ILE A 15 -3.28 2.97 -12.11
C ILE A 15 -2.15 3.40 -13.05
N ALA A 16 -2.01 4.70 -13.25
CA ALA A 16 -1.00 5.27 -14.13
C ALA A 16 0.33 5.43 -13.39
N ALA A 17 1.40 4.83 -13.91
CA ALA A 17 2.76 5.04 -13.42
C ALA A 17 3.31 6.38 -13.93
N VAL A 18 4.13 7.07 -13.12
CA VAL A 18 4.72 8.36 -13.49
C VAL A 18 6.17 8.28 -14.00
N GLY A 19 6.73 7.07 -14.10
CA GLY A 19 8.11 6.86 -14.55
C GLY A 19 8.53 5.38 -14.59
N ALA A 20 9.84 5.13 -14.55
CA ALA A 20 10.36 3.77 -14.45
C ALA A 20 10.19 3.16 -13.04
N ILE A 21 10.29 1.84 -12.95
CA ILE A 21 10.27 1.13 -11.67
C ILE A 21 11.62 1.29 -10.96
N GLY A 22 11.60 1.58 -9.65
CA GLY A 22 12.79 1.73 -8.81
C GLY A 22 13.02 0.56 -7.87
N THR A 23 14.17 0.57 -7.18
CA THR A 23 14.46 -0.33 -6.05
C THR A 23 14.86 0.45 -4.81
N LYS A 24 14.55 -0.11 -3.63
CA LYS A 24 14.92 0.46 -2.32
C LYS A 24 15.07 -0.65 -1.28
N ALA A 25 15.71 -0.36 -0.16
CA ALA A 25 15.63 -1.24 1.00
C ALA A 25 14.18 -1.35 1.47
N ALA A 26 13.70 -2.58 1.68
CA ALA A 26 12.29 -2.84 2.01
C ALA A 26 11.88 -2.13 3.31
N VAL A 27 12.74 -2.19 4.33
CA VAL A 27 12.53 -1.52 5.63
C VAL A 27 12.34 -0.01 5.51
N ASP A 28 13.02 0.64 4.56
CA ASP A 28 12.94 2.09 4.36
C ASP A 28 11.72 2.48 3.53
N TYR A 29 11.32 1.62 2.59
CA TYR A 29 10.21 1.89 1.69
C TYR A 29 8.84 1.78 2.36
N PHE A 30 8.66 0.77 3.23
CA PHE A 30 7.38 0.56 3.92
C PHE A 30 7.09 1.61 4.97
N GLN A 31 8.13 2.22 5.54
CA GLN A 31 7.97 3.35 6.44
C GLN A 31 7.29 4.51 5.71
N ASN A 32 6.27 5.07 6.35
CA ASN A 32 5.50 6.18 5.82
C ASN A 32 6.31 7.49 5.84
N ARG A 33 7.23 7.64 4.89
CA ARG A 33 8.06 8.85 4.74
C ARG A 33 8.06 9.32 3.30
N GLY A 34 7.21 10.32 3.04
CA GLY A 34 7.27 11.15 1.84
C GLY A 34 6.92 10.46 0.52
N LYS A 35 6.84 11.26 -0.54
CA LYS A 35 6.66 10.79 -1.91
C LYS A 35 8.02 10.34 -2.44
N GLU A 36 8.06 9.18 -3.07
CA GLU A 36 9.28 8.70 -3.72
C GLU A 36 9.59 9.54 -4.96
N GLU A 37 10.88 9.65 -5.29
CA GLU A 37 11.32 10.33 -6.50
C GLU A 37 10.86 9.55 -7.74
N VAL A 38 10.43 10.30 -8.75
CA VAL A 38 10.05 9.72 -10.04
C VAL A 38 11.33 9.40 -10.80
N ILE A 39 11.49 8.14 -11.21
CA ILE A 39 12.64 7.69 -11.98
C ILE A 39 12.39 7.96 -13.46
N ASP A 40 13.40 8.52 -14.13
CA ASP A 40 13.36 8.83 -15.55
C ASP A 40 13.16 7.55 -16.38
N GLU A 41 12.20 7.55 -17.30
CA GLU A 41 11.89 6.39 -18.14
C GLU A 41 13.07 5.93 -19.00
N SER A 42 14.01 6.83 -19.32
CA SER A 42 15.21 6.51 -20.09
C SER A 42 16.21 5.65 -19.31
N GLU A 43 16.14 5.62 -17.98
CA GLU A 43 16.96 4.73 -17.14
C GLU A 43 16.47 3.27 -17.18
N GLY A 44 15.21 3.05 -17.57
CA GLY A 44 14.58 1.73 -17.61
C GLY A 44 14.18 1.20 -16.23
N ASP A 45 13.51 0.05 -16.21
CA ASP A 45 13.03 -0.54 -14.95
C ASP A 45 14.16 -1.18 -14.14
N ALA A 46 14.26 -0.80 -12.88
CA ALA A 46 15.08 -1.49 -11.89
C ALA A 46 14.42 -2.80 -11.44
N GLU A 47 15.27 -3.81 -11.18
CA GLU A 47 14.88 -5.10 -10.60
C GLU A 47 15.49 -5.23 -9.21
N ALA A 48 14.72 -5.74 -8.24
CA ALA A 48 15.26 -6.08 -6.93
C ALA A 48 16.39 -7.12 -7.09
N THR A 49 17.55 -6.83 -6.52
CA THR A 49 18.76 -7.65 -6.63
C THR A 49 18.98 -8.55 -5.42
N SER A 50 18.26 -8.30 -4.32
CA SER A 50 18.27 -9.12 -3.12
C SER A 50 16.88 -9.24 -2.47
N PRO A 51 16.65 -10.23 -1.59
CA PRO A 51 15.38 -10.38 -0.86
C PRO A 51 15.05 -9.24 0.13
N GLU A 52 16.05 -8.43 0.48
CA GLU A 52 15.91 -7.27 1.36
C GLU A 52 15.56 -5.99 0.58
N GLU A 53 15.60 -6.05 -0.75
CA GLU A 53 15.17 -4.98 -1.63
C GLU A 53 13.71 -5.15 -2.03
N VAL A 54 13.06 -4.01 -2.27
CA VAL A 54 11.72 -3.93 -2.82
C VAL A 54 11.82 -3.21 -4.16
N ALA A 55 11.12 -3.73 -5.17
CA ALA A 55 10.92 -2.98 -6.40
C ALA A 55 9.60 -2.21 -6.31
N TYR A 56 9.60 -0.92 -6.63
CA TYR A 56 8.45 -0.05 -6.40
C TYR A 56 8.10 0.80 -7.62
N ALA A 57 6.82 1.14 -7.73
CA ALA A 57 6.32 2.07 -8.73
C ALA A 57 5.78 3.34 -8.07
N THR A 58 6.08 4.48 -8.69
CA THR A 58 5.42 5.74 -8.41
C THR A 58 4.23 5.90 -9.35
N VAL A 59 3.11 6.40 -8.83
CA VAL A 59 1.85 6.49 -9.58
C VAL A 59 1.17 7.84 -9.45
N GLU A 60 0.31 8.16 -10.41
CA GLU A 60 -0.50 9.38 -10.39
C GLU A 60 -1.56 9.29 -9.28
N GLU A 61 -1.62 10.32 -8.43
CA GLU A 61 -2.58 10.41 -7.33
C GLU A 61 -4.04 10.38 -7.83
N SER A 62 -4.31 11.00 -8.99
CA SER A 62 -5.62 10.96 -9.66
C SER A 62 -6.06 9.53 -9.99
N SER A 63 -5.14 8.69 -10.46
CA SER A 63 -5.44 7.29 -10.79
C SER A 63 -5.75 6.44 -9.55
N VAL A 64 -5.18 6.81 -8.41
CA VAL A 64 -5.45 6.16 -7.11
C VAL A 64 -6.82 6.58 -6.59
N GLN A 65 -7.18 7.86 -6.71
CA GLN A 65 -8.52 8.33 -6.38
C GLN A 65 -9.59 7.63 -7.22
N GLU A 66 -9.40 7.54 -8.53
CA GLU A 66 -10.33 6.84 -9.42
C GLU A 66 -10.48 5.36 -9.02
N PHE A 67 -9.37 4.69 -8.70
CA PHE A 67 -9.39 3.32 -8.19
C PHE A 67 -10.24 3.19 -6.91
N LEU A 68 -10.06 4.10 -5.94
CA LEU A 68 -10.82 4.07 -4.68
C LEU A 68 -12.32 4.28 -4.95
N ASP A 69 -12.67 5.29 -5.74
CA ASP A 69 -14.06 5.60 -6.07
C ASP A 69 -14.76 4.42 -6.75
N VAL A 70 -14.10 3.77 -7.71
CA VAL A 70 -14.63 2.60 -8.42
C VAL A 70 -14.74 1.38 -7.51
N SER A 71 -13.76 1.15 -6.63
CA SER A 71 -13.71 -0.06 -5.80
C SER A 71 -14.74 -0.08 -4.68
N PHE A 72 -15.07 1.10 -4.14
CA PHE A 72 -15.98 1.23 -3.01
C PHE A 72 -17.36 1.77 -3.40
N GLY A 73 -17.54 2.30 -4.60
CA GLY A 73 -18.84 2.73 -5.14
C GLY A 73 -19.33 4.09 -4.65
N ASP A 74 -18.66 4.67 -3.66
CA ASP A 74 -18.96 5.98 -3.08
C ASP A 74 -17.82 6.95 -3.40
N ALA A 75 -17.97 7.66 -4.53
CA ALA A 75 -16.95 8.58 -5.01
C ALA A 75 -16.63 9.66 -3.96
N GLY A 76 -15.34 9.85 -3.68
CA GLY A 76 -14.86 10.79 -2.67
C GLY A 76 -14.97 10.30 -1.23
N ARG A 77 -15.42 9.06 -0.97
CA ARG A 77 -15.40 8.50 0.39
C ARG A 77 -13.96 8.40 0.92
N TYR A 78 -13.10 7.69 0.21
CA TYR A 78 -11.69 7.55 0.57
C TYR A 78 -10.87 8.53 -0.26
N VAL A 79 -10.26 9.52 0.41
CA VAL A 79 -9.38 10.51 -0.25
C VAL A 79 -7.94 10.28 0.20
N PRO A 80 -7.00 9.91 -0.68
CA PRO A 80 -5.61 9.70 -0.32
C PRO A 80 -5.03 10.90 0.42
N ASN A 81 -4.45 10.66 1.60
CA ASN A 81 -3.82 11.69 2.43
C ASN A 81 -2.30 11.50 2.54
N ARG A 82 -1.77 10.43 1.94
CA ARG A 82 -0.34 10.12 1.83
C ARG A 82 -0.06 9.49 0.46
N PRO A 83 1.20 9.56 -0.03
CA PRO A 83 1.60 8.84 -1.22
C PRO A 83 1.35 7.33 -1.07
N PRO A 84 0.68 6.69 -2.04
CA PRO A 84 0.48 5.25 -2.00
C PRO A 84 1.80 4.52 -2.19
N LYS A 85 1.85 3.28 -1.70
CA LYS A 85 2.98 2.37 -1.90
C LYS A 85 2.51 1.23 -2.81
N ILE A 86 3.17 1.04 -3.95
CA ILE A 86 2.90 -0.06 -4.88
C ILE A 86 4.22 -0.74 -5.20
N PHE A 87 4.30 -2.03 -4.90
CA PHE A 87 5.59 -2.70 -4.87
C PHE A 87 5.49 -4.21 -5.06
N ASP A 88 6.63 -4.80 -5.44
CA ASP A 88 6.91 -6.24 -5.42
C ASP A 88 7.91 -6.53 -4.30
N TYR A 89 7.55 -7.49 -3.45
CA TYR A 89 8.39 -7.97 -2.38
C TYR A 89 8.26 -9.49 -2.29
N GLN A 90 9.41 -10.18 -2.36
CA GLN A 90 9.50 -11.64 -2.35
C GLN A 90 8.65 -12.33 -3.44
N GLY A 91 8.52 -11.71 -4.62
CA GLY A 91 7.79 -12.26 -5.75
C GLY A 91 6.27 -12.13 -5.64
N GLU A 92 5.80 -11.37 -4.66
CA GLU A 92 4.40 -11.05 -4.43
C GLU A 92 4.21 -9.54 -4.50
N GLN A 93 3.05 -9.12 -4.98
CA GLN A 93 2.80 -7.71 -5.25
C GLN A 93 1.73 -7.16 -4.34
N TYR A 94 1.95 -5.93 -3.90
CA TYR A 94 1.14 -5.28 -2.89
C TYR A 94 0.88 -3.82 -3.23
N MET A 95 -0.20 -3.31 -2.64
CA MET A 95 -0.54 -1.90 -2.67
C MET A 95 -1.03 -1.48 -1.29
N VAL A 96 -0.48 -0.38 -0.77
CA VAL A 96 -0.89 0.22 0.50
C VAL A 96 -1.26 1.68 0.25
N ILE A 97 -2.43 2.05 0.73
CA ILE A 97 -3.00 3.39 0.58
C ILE A 97 -3.38 3.89 1.96
N TRP A 98 -2.99 5.12 2.28
CA TRP A 98 -3.57 5.86 3.38
C TRP A 98 -4.49 6.93 2.81
N ALA A 99 -5.69 6.98 3.36
CA ALA A 99 -6.74 7.87 2.95
C ALA A 99 -7.48 8.41 4.17
N TYR A 100 -8.22 9.49 3.98
CA TYR A 100 -9.25 9.92 4.91
C TYR A 100 -10.59 9.35 4.45
N ASP A 101 -11.31 8.67 5.33
CA ASP A 101 -12.68 8.22 5.11
C ASP A 101 -13.64 9.36 5.49
N ASN A 102 -14.15 10.07 4.48
CA ASN A 102 -15.09 11.18 4.65
C ASN A 102 -16.46 10.75 5.21
N GLU A 103 -16.83 9.47 5.09
CA GLU A 103 -18.10 8.98 5.62
C GLU A 103 -18.00 8.69 7.12
N GLN A 104 -16.85 8.18 7.55
CA GLN A 104 -16.58 7.81 8.95
C GLN A 104 -15.75 8.86 9.71
N GLU A 105 -15.39 9.95 9.04
CA GLU A 105 -14.60 11.07 9.56
C GLU A 105 -13.28 10.65 10.25
N LYS A 106 -12.59 9.64 9.70
CA LYS A 106 -11.36 9.06 10.28
C LYS A 106 -10.30 8.79 9.24
N ASN A 107 -9.05 8.61 9.68
CA ASN A 107 -8.01 8.11 8.79
C ASN A 107 -8.18 6.61 8.55
N GLN A 108 -7.76 6.14 7.39
CA GLN A 108 -7.88 4.78 6.94
C GLN A 108 -6.60 4.33 6.23
N MET A 109 -6.02 3.22 6.67
CA MET A 109 -5.02 2.48 5.91
C MET A 109 -5.67 1.26 5.26
N LEU A 110 -5.47 1.10 3.96
CA LEU A 110 -5.96 -0.01 3.15
C LEU A 110 -4.76 -0.71 2.52
N ALA A 111 -4.64 -2.02 2.71
CA ALA A 111 -3.62 -2.84 2.05
C ALA A 111 -4.27 -3.92 1.19
N PHE A 112 -3.68 -4.13 0.01
CA PHE A 112 -4.13 -5.09 -0.99
C PHE A 112 -2.98 -5.98 -1.42
N LYS A 113 -3.25 -7.27 -1.62
CA LYS A 113 -2.41 -8.21 -2.34
C LYS A 113 -2.96 -8.38 -3.76
N TYR A 114 -2.08 -8.35 -4.75
CA TYR A 114 -2.47 -8.71 -6.11
C TYR A 114 -2.55 -10.22 -6.27
N THR A 115 -3.57 -10.67 -6.99
CA THR A 115 -3.88 -12.07 -7.26
C THR A 115 -4.33 -12.22 -8.72
N ASP A 116 -4.40 -13.45 -9.22
CA ASP A 116 -4.92 -13.72 -10.57
C ASP A 116 -6.36 -13.21 -10.79
N ALA A 117 -7.15 -13.11 -9.71
CA ALA A 117 -8.52 -12.62 -9.73
C ALA A 117 -8.62 -11.08 -9.58
N GLY A 118 -7.50 -10.37 -9.49
CA GLY A 118 -7.42 -8.94 -9.23
C GLY A 118 -6.85 -8.63 -7.84
N ARG A 119 -7.31 -7.54 -7.23
CA ARG A 119 -6.82 -7.08 -5.91
C ARG A 119 -7.66 -7.67 -4.79
N LYS A 120 -7.01 -8.39 -3.88
CA LYS A 120 -7.62 -8.84 -2.63
C LYS A 120 -7.20 -7.88 -1.51
N MET A 121 -8.17 -7.27 -0.84
CA MET A 121 -7.88 -6.51 0.38
C MET A 121 -7.40 -7.47 1.47
N ILE A 122 -6.25 -7.15 2.07
CA ILE A 122 -5.59 -7.95 3.12
C ILE A 122 -5.52 -7.21 4.45
N ALA A 123 -5.68 -5.89 4.45
CA ALA A 123 -5.82 -5.11 5.68
C ALA A 123 -6.71 -3.89 5.43
N SER A 124 -7.52 -3.56 6.45
CA SER A 124 -8.26 -2.31 6.55
C SER A 124 -8.17 -1.84 8.00
N VAL A 125 -7.61 -0.66 8.22
CA VAL A 125 -7.36 -0.11 9.57
C VAL A 125 -7.85 1.33 9.62
N GLY A 126 -8.94 1.57 10.34
CA GLY A 126 -9.46 2.89 10.62
C GLY A 126 -8.89 3.42 11.94
N TYR A 127 -8.46 4.67 11.99
CA TYR A 127 -7.83 5.22 13.18
C TYR A 127 -8.14 6.70 13.40
N THR A 128 -8.33 7.02 14.68
CA THR A 128 -8.39 8.37 15.26
C THR A 128 -7.55 8.37 16.54
N GLY A 129 -7.27 9.56 17.09
CA GLY A 129 -6.61 9.67 18.40
C GLY A 129 -7.36 8.99 19.56
N GLU A 130 -8.64 8.63 19.38
CA GLU A 130 -9.45 7.96 20.40
C GLU A 130 -9.54 6.45 20.21
N LYS A 131 -9.58 5.97 18.96
CA LYS A 131 -9.86 4.57 18.65
C LYS A 131 -9.22 4.12 17.35
N THR A 132 -8.76 2.87 17.34
CA THR A 132 -8.32 2.17 16.13
C THR A 132 -9.16 0.91 15.94
N ASP A 133 -9.80 0.75 14.78
CA ASP A 133 -10.50 -0.46 14.37
C ASP A 133 -9.78 -1.11 13.19
N TYR A 134 -9.73 -2.45 13.17
CA TYR A 134 -8.99 -3.18 12.14
C TYR A 134 -9.70 -4.44 11.68
N ASN A 135 -9.43 -4.81 10.44
CA ASN A 135 -9.74 -6.10 9.83
C ASN A 135 -8.50 -6.56 9.03
N LEU A 136 -7.82 -7.59 9.53
CA LEU A 136 -6.49 -8.00 9.09
C LEU A 136 -6.47 -9.46 8.65
N ASN A 137 -5.83 -9.71 7.51
CA ASN A 137 -5.64 -11.03 6.90
C ASN A 137 -4.21 -11.10 6.31
N LEU A 138 -3.19 -10.87 7.14
CA LEU A 138 -1.77 -10.78 6.76
C LEU A 138 -0.94 -12.01 7.17
N GLU A 139 -1.53 -13.04 7.78
CA GLU A 139 -0.80 -14.22 8.34
C GLU A 139 0.04 -14.95 7.28
N ASP A 140 -0.42 -14.95 6.03
CA ASP A 140 0.28 -15.57 4.89
C ASP A 140 1.21 -14.60 4.16
N THR A 141 1.52 -13.44 4.75
CA THR A 141 2.37 -12.40 4.18
C THR A 141 3.50 -12.05 5.14
N PRO A 142 4.63 -11.48 4.67
CA PRO A 142 5.73 -11.08 5.55
C PRO A 142 5.43 -9.80 6.36
N PHE A 143 4.19 -9.31 6.33
CA PHE A 143 3.81 -8.00 6.84
C PHE A 143 2.96 -8.05 8.10
N ALA A 144 2.97 -6.93 8.81
CA ALA A 144 2.12 -6.61 9.93
C ALA A 144 1.69 -5.14 9.85
N ILE A 145 0.64 -4.79 10.58
CA ILE A 145 0.29 -3.40 10.86
C ILE A 145 0.86 -3.06 12.24
N ASP A 146 1.66 -2.01 12.31
CA ASP A 146 2.09 -1.43 13.57
C ASP A 146 1.07 -0.40 14.05
N VAL A 147 0.46 -0.66 15.21
CA VAL A 147 -0.38 0.29 15.94
C VAL A 147 0.21 0.50 17.32
N ASN A 148 0.75 1.70 17.56
CA ASN A 148 1.39 2.09 18.83
C ASN A 148 2.51 1.15 19.30
N GLY A 149 3.30 0.60 18.36
CA GLY A 149 4.39 -0.35 18.62
C GLY A 149 3.95 -1.82 18.68
N ASN A 150 2.66 -2.12 18.47
CA ASN A 150 2.14 -3.48 18.45
C ASN A 150 1.94 -3.94 17.02
N LYS A 151 2.68 -4.99 16.62
CA LYS A 151 2.55 -5.62 15.30
C LYS A 151 1.35 -6.57 15.26
N LEU A 152 0.38 -6.27 14.41
CA LEU A 152 -0.85 -7.04 14.21
C LEU A 152 -0.86 -7.67 12.82
N GLN A 153 -1.11 -8.98 12.74
CA GLN A 153 -1.16 -9.71 11.45
C GLN A 153 -2.56 -10.23 11.11
N SER A 154 -3.43 -10.43 12.10
CA SER A 154 -4.76 -11.01 11.87
C SER A 154 -5.82 -10.55 12.85
N GLY A 155 -7.06 -10.82 12.47
CA GLY A 155 -8.23 -10.61 13.29
C GLY A 155 -9.04 -9.39 12.88
N GLN A 156 -10.21 -9.28 13.51
CA GLN A 156 -11.11 -8.15 13.36
C GLN A 156 -11.52 -7.68 14.75
N SER A 157 -11.05 -6.51 15.16
CA SER A 157 -11.30 -5.98 16.50
C SER A 157 -10.99 -4.47 16.54
N GLU A 158 -10.95 -3.96 17.76
CA GLU A 158 -10.65 -2.57 18.09
C GLU A 158 -9.54 -2.53 19.15
N THR A 159 -8.75 -1.46 19.15
CA THR A 159 -7.71 -1.16 20.13
C THR A 159 -7.70 0.35 20.43
N GLU A 160 -6.78 0.78 21.28
CA GLU A 160 -6.59 2.19 21.62
C GLU A 160 -6.36 3.06 20.37
N GLY A 161 -6.73 4.34 20.49
CA GLY A 161 -6.51 5.33 19.46
C GLY A 161 -5.05 5.46 19.05
N SER A 162 -4.85 5.89 17.81
CA SER A 162 -3.54 6.22 17.29
C SER A 162 -3.64 7.37 16.30
N GLU A 163 -2.61 8.21 16.28
CA GLU A 163 -2.46 9.25 15.26
C GLU A 163 -1.87 8.68 13.97
N ASP A 164 -1.27 7.50 14.03
CA ASP A 164 -0.53 6.89 12.93
C ASP A 164 -0.58 5.36 12.97
N VAL A 165 -0.75 4.75 11.80
CA VAL A 165 -0.60 3.31 11.60
C VAL A 165 0.35 3.06 10.45
N ASP A 166 1.28 2.14 10.66
CA ASP A 166 2.32 1.83 9.69
C ASP A 166 2.16 0.40 9.16
N PHE A 167 2.45 0.25 7.87
CA PHE A 167 2.62 -1.06 7.25
C PHE A 167 4.09 -1.44 7.38
N VAL A 168 4.40 -2.56 8.04
CA VAL A 168 5.78 -2.94 8.39
C VAL A 168 6.02 -4.42 8.12
N LEU A 169 7.29 -4.83 8.16
CA LEU A 169 7.65 -6.24 8.22
C LEU A 169 7.28 -6.83 9.60
N ALA A 170 6.74 -8.04 9.60
CA ALA A 170 6.35 -8.72 10.82
C ALA A 170 7.56 -9.09 11.70
N ALA A 171 8.67 -9.48 11.09
CA ALA A 171 9.92 -9.88 11.74
C ALA A 171 10.67 -8.71 12.41
#